data_AF-A0A3M2UZ12-F1
#
_entry.id   AF-A0A3M2UZ12-F1
#
_cell.length_a   1.000
_cell.length_b   1.000
_cell.length_c   1.000
_cell.angle_alpha   90.00
_cell.angle_beta   90.00
_cell.angle_gamma   90.00
#
_symmetry.space_group_name_H-M   'P 1'
#
loop_
_entity.id
_entity.type
_entity.pdbx_description
1 polymer ?
#
loop_
_entity_poly.entity_id
_entity_poly.type
_entity_poly.pdbx_seq_one_letter_code
_entity_poly.pdbx_strand_id
1 'polypeptide(L)'
;PPGFGAAFREAYKGTVMAAGGFTKEIAESELAKGELDLVAFGTAYIANPDLVERMQNNWPLAESDRATYYGVSGSIEKGYTDYPEYAAAEA
;
A
#
# COMPACT_ATOMS: atom_id res chain seq x y z
N PRO A 1 -18.95 7.13 4.63
CA PRO A 1 -20.25 6.95 5.33
C PRO A 1 -20.71 5.49 5.22
N PRO A 2 -21.45 4.94 6.20
CA PRO A 2 -22.05 3.62 6.06
C PRO A 2 -22.84 3.49 4.75
N GLY A 3 -22.67 2.38 4.02
CA GLY A 3 -23.37 2.11 2.76
C GLY A 3 -22.84 2.83 1.52
N PHE A 4 -21.82 3.69 1.64
CA PHE A 4 -21.27 4.41 0.48
C PHE A 4 -20.67 3.47 -0.59
N GLY A 5 -19.92 2.44 -0.18
CA GLY A 5 -19.28 1.52 -1.12
C GLY A 5 -20.30 0.71 -1.91
N ALA A 6 -21.30 0.12 -1.25
CA ALA A 6 -22.42 -0.56 -1.90
C ALA A 6 -23.16 0.35 -2.90
N ALA A 7 -23.51 1.58 -2.51
CA ALA A 7 -24.20 2.53 -3.39
C ALA A 7 -23.32 2.91 -4.61
N PHE A 8 -22.02 3.10 -4.40
CA PHE A 8 -21.08 3.40 -5.48
C PHE A 8 -20.97 2.22 -6.46
N ARG A 9 -20.87 0.99 -5.95
CA ARG A 9 -20.86 -0.23 -6.76
C ARG A 9 -22.18 -0.47 -7.51
N GLU A 10 -23.30 -0.05 -6.95
CA GLU A 10 -24.57 -0.08 -7.64
C GLU A 10 -24.55 0.83 -8.87
N ALA A 11 -24.05 2.05 -8.71
CA ALA A 11 -24.00 3.06 -9.76
C ALA A 11 -22.91 2.80 -10.83
N TYR A 12 -21.78 2.20 -10.45
CA TYR A 12 -20.64 1.97 -11.34
C TYR A 12 -20.27 0.50 -11.44
N LYS A 13 -20.26 -0.03 -12.67
CA LYS A 13 -20.02 -1.46 -12.98
C LYS A 13 -18.62 -1.77 -13.53
N GLY A 14 -17.76 -0.76 -13.65
CA GLY A 14 -16.36 -0.98 -13.99
C GLY A 14 -15.52 -1.36 -12.76
N THR A 15 -14.20 -1.36 -12.93
CA THR A 15 -13.25 -1.64 -11.85
C THR A 15 -13.18 -0.49 -10.85
N VAL A 16 -13.38 -0.78 -9.57
CA VAL A 16 -13.27 0.19 -8.47
C VAL A 16 -12.03 -0.12 -7.65
N MET A 17 -11.19 0.91 -7.50
CA MET A 17 -10.00 0.86 -6.66
C MET A 17 -10.15 1.84 -5.50
N ALA A 18 -9.92 1.36 -4.28
CA ALA A 18 -9.85 2.20 -3.08
C ALA A 18 -8.40 2.47 -2.67
N ALA A 19 -8.15 3.63 -2.06
CA ALA A 19 -6.83 4.01 -1.57
C ALA A 19 -6.96 4.85 -0.30
N GLY A 20 -5.94 4.80 0.56
CA GLY A 20 -5.82 5.65 1.74
C GLY A 20 -5.96 4.89 3.06
N GLY A 21 -4.86 4.79 3.81
CA GLY A 21 -4.85 4.26 5.18
C GLY A 21 -5.05 2.74 5.31
N PHE A 22 -5.02 1.99 4.22
CA PHE A 22 -5.18 0.53 4.25
C PHE A 22 -3.95 -0.16 4.84
N THR A 23 -4.19 -1.14 5.72
CA THR A 23 -3.26 -2.24 6.01
C THR A 23 -3.65 -3.46 5.16
N LYS A 24 -2.83 -4.52 5.16
CA LYS A 24 -3.15 -5.78 4.49
C LYS A 24 -4.50 -6.32 4.98
N GLU A 25 -4.70 -6.36 6.29
CA GLU A 25 -5.88 -6.93 6.94
C GLU A 25 -7.14 -6.14 6.60
N ILE A 26 -7.05 -4.81 6.62
CA ILE A 26 -8.17 -3.94 6.22
C ILE A 26 -8.48 -4.14 4.74
N ALA A 27 -7.46 -4.20 3.88
CA ALA A 27 -7.64 -4.40 2.44
C ALA A 27 -8.33 -5.74 2.12
N GLU A 28 -7.87 -6.84 2.71
CA GLU A 28 -8.47 -8.16 2.55
C GLU A 28 -9.93 -8.18 3.03
N SER A 29 -10.22 -7.55 4.17
CA SER A 29 -11.58 -7.43 4.71
C SER A 29 -12.51 -6.62 3.80
N GLU A 30 -12.05 -5.50 3.25
CA GLU A 30 -12.87 -4.68 2.34
C GLU A 30 -13.06 -5.36 0.96
N LEU A 31 -12.04 -6.04 0.44
CA LEU A 31 -12.15 -6.85 -0.79
C LEU A 31 -13.20 -7.96 -0.64
N ALA A 32 -13.23 -8.62 0.52
CA ALA A 32 -14.18 -9.69 0.80
C ALA A 32 -15.66 -9.24 0.79
N LYS A 33 -15.94 -7.94 0.93
CA LYS A 33 -17.30 -7.38 0.82
C LYS A 33 -17.81 -7.31 -0.62
N GLY A 34 -16.92 -7.37 -1.61
CA GLY A 34 -17.28 -7.28 -3.03
C GLY A 34 -17.72 -5.89 -3.49
N GLU A 35 -17.51 -4.86 -2.69
CA GLU A 35 -17.85 -3.47 -3.04
C GLU A 35 -16.75 -2.79 -3.88
N LEU A 36 -15.50 -3.27 -3.76
CA LEU A 36 -14.32 -2.80 -4.48
C LEU A 36 -13.55 -3.98 -5.08
N ASP A 37 -12.81 -3.75 -6.16
CA ASP A 37 -12.06 -4.79 -6.87
C ASP A 37 -10.56 -4.75 -6.53
N LEU A 38 -10.04 -3.57 -6.19
CA LEU A 38 -8.61 -3.33 -5.96
C LEU A 38 -8.39 -2.39 -4.76
N VAL A 39 -7.25 -2.54 -4.10
CA VAL A 39 -6.76 -1.61 -3.08
C VAL A 39 -5.37 -1.12 -3.47
N ALA A 40 -5.18 0.19 -3.45
CA ALA A 40 -3.89 0.83 -3.70
C ALA A 40 -3.21 1.25 -2.40
N PHE A 41 -1.90 1.04 -2.34
CA PHE A 41 -1.04 1.41 -1.22
C PHE A 41 -0.03 2.45 -1.69
N GLY A 42 0.00 3.61 -1.03
CA GLY A 42 0.94 4.70 -1.32
C GLY A 42 2.15 4.65 -0.38
N THR A 43 1.97 5.13 0.85
CA THR A 43 3.02 5.21 1.88
C THR A 43 3.79 3.90 2.07
N ALA A 44 3.09 2.76 2.10
CA ALA A 44 3.76 1.47 2.26
C ALA A 44 4.69 1.15 1.08
N TYR A 45 4.31 1.51 -0.15
CA TYR A 45 5.13 1.27 -1.34
C TYR A 45 6.35 2.19 -1.43
N ILE A 46 6.32 3.37 -0.80
CA ILE A 46 7.48 4.28 -0.76
C ILE A 46 8.70 3.58 -0.14
N ALA A 47 8.50 2.89 0.98
CA ALA A 47 9.59 2.27 1.74
C ALA A 47 9.82 0.78 1.46
N ASN A 48 8.95 0.16 0.66
CA ASN A 48 8.94 -1.28 0.42
C ASN A 48 8.80 -1.52 -1.09
N PRO A 49 9.90 -1.53 -1.86
CA PRO A 49 9.83 -1.80 -3.30
C PRO A 49 9.23 -3.18 -3.61
N ASP A 50 9.36 -4.12 -2.68
CA ASP A 50 8.89 -5.50 -2.67
C ASP A 50 7.60 -5.68 -1.81
N LEU A 51 6.75 -4.66 -1.73
CA LEU A 51 5.56 -4.67 -0.85
C LEU A 51 4.66 -5.88 -1.07
N VAL A 52 4.50 -6.31 -2.32
CA VAL A 52 3.63 -7.45 -2.68
C VAL A 52 4.18 -8.74 -2.09
N GLU A 53 5.48 -8.99 -2.25
CA GLU A 53 6.17 -10.16 -1.72
C GLU A 53 6.11 -10.17 -0.19
N ARG A 54 6.30 -9.01 0.45
CA ARG A 54 6.16 -8.89 1.91
C ARG A 54 4.75 -9.22 2.36
N MET A 55 3.72 -8.72 1.68
CA MET A 55 2.33 -9.04 2.01
C MET A 55 2.01 -10.53 1.80
N GLN A 56 2.49 -11.14 0.72
CA GLN A 56 2.27 -12.57 0.45
C GLN A 56 2.90 -13.46 1.52
N ASN A 57 4.09 -13.12 1.99
CA ASN A 57 4.84 -13.90 2.98
C ASN A 57 4.63 -13.47 4.44
N ASN A 58 3.83 -12.42 4.67
CA ASN A 58 3.69 -11.76 5.97
C ASN A 58 5.03 -11.28 6.56
N TRP A 59 5.93 -10.78 5.72
CA TRP A 59 7.17 -10.17 6.18
C TRP A 59 6.95 -8.76 6.74
N PRO A 60 7.82 -8.29 7.66
CA PRO A 60 7.74 -6.93 8.19
C PRO A 60 7.86 -5.86 7.11
N LEU A 61 7.02 -4.82 7.22
CA LEU A 61 7.11 -3.63 6.38
C LEU A 61 8.09 -2.62 6.98
N ALA A 62 8.94 -2.04 6.16
CA ALA A 62 9.77 -0.90 6.51
C ALA A 62 8.91 0.36 6.67
N GLU A 63 9.31 1.22 7.62
CA GLU A 63 8.71 2.54 7.80
C GLU A 63 9.35 3.56 6.84
N SER A 64 8.50 4.36 6.23
CA SER A 64 8.87 5.44 5.32
C SER A 64 9.24 6.72 6.09
N ASP A 65 10.22 7.47 5.60
CA ASP A 65 10.57 8.79 6.16
C ASP A 65 9.81 9.89 5.41
N ARG A 66 8.83 10.49 6.06
CA ARG A 66 8.03 11.56 5.43
C ARG A 66 8.87 12.79 5.07
N ALA A 67 10.02 13.01 5.73
CA ALA A 67 10.90 14.15 5.43
C ALA A 67 11.56 14.04 4.05
N THR A 68 11.59 12.85 3.43
CA THR A 68 12.24 12.59 2.15
C THR A 68 11.26 12.44 0.97
N TYR A 69 9.95 12.53 1.20
CA TYR A 69 8.94 12.23 0.15
C TYR A 69 8.98 13.16 -1.04
N TYR A 70 9.21 14.44 -0.76
CA TYR A 70 9.23 15.50 -1.76
C TYR A 70 10.66 16.01 -1.76
N GLY A 71 11.34 15.84 -2.91
CA GLY A 71 12.80 15.91 -3.05
C GLY A 71 13.53 16.87 -2.11
N VAL A 72 14.67 16.42 -1.59
CA VAL A 72 15.44 17.14 -0.58
C VAL A 72 16.57 17.95 -1.20
N SER A 73 16.87 19.10 -0.59
CA SER A 73 18.22 19.62 -0.61
C SER A 73 19.14 18.56 0.00
N GLY A 74 20.03 17.95 -0.80
CA GLY A 74 20.84 16.80 -0.41
C GLY A 74 21.06 15.82 -1.56
N SER A 75 21.04 14.52 -1.26
CA SER A 75 21.11 13.44 -2.26
C SER A 75 19.72 13.09 -2.78
N ILE A 76 19.61 12.92 -4.10
CA ILE A 76 18.36 12.54 -4.81
C ILE A 76 17.92 11.12 -4.47
N GLU A 77 18.85 10.24 -4.11
CA GLU A 77 18.57 8.82 -3.87
C GLU A 77 17.91 8.57 -2.51
N LYS A 78 18.15 9.48 -1.54
CA LYS A 78 17.77 9.27 -0.14
C LYS A 78 16.26 9.28 0.05
N GLY A 79 15.71 8.17 0.53
CA GLY A 79 14.28 7.94 0.71
C GLY A 79 13.50 7.89 -0.60
N TYR A 80 14.17 7.57 -1.70
CA TYR A 80 13.56 7.42 -3.03
C TYR A 80 13.92 6.08 -3.66
N THR A 81 15.22 5.79 -3.84
CA THR A 81 15.70 4.54 -4.49
C THR A 81 16.60 3.70 -3.58
N ASP A 82 16.84 4.13 -2.34
CA ASP A 82 17.74 3.49 -1.38
C ASP A 82 17.02 2.61 -0.33
N TYR A 83 15.70 2.44 -0.44
CA TYR A 83 14.96 1.47 0.37
C TYR A 83 15.30 0.04 -0.06
N PRO A 84 15.75 -0.83 0.86
CA PRO A 84 16.12 -2.21 0.51
C PRO A 84 14.89 -3.11 0.39
N GLU A 85 14.99 -4.11 -0.48
CA GLU A 85 14.11 -5.28 -0.43
C GLU A 85 14.28 -6.05 0.88
N TYR A 86 13.28 -6.83 1.26
CA TYR A 86 13.39 -7.69 2.44
C TYR A 86 14.39 -8.81 2.18
N ALA A 87 15.49 -8.79 2.93
CA ALA A 87 16.40 -9.92 3.04
C ALA A 87 16.14 -10.64 4.36
N ALA A 88 15.67 -11.89 4.29
CA ALA A 88 15.66 -12.75 5.46
C ALA A 88 17.11 -12.92 5.94
N ALA A 89 17.36 -12.70 7.23
CA ALA A 89 18.67 -13.02 7.79
C ALA A 89 18.95 -14.51 7.55
N GLU A 90 20.10 -14.83 6.95
CA GLU A 90 20.58 -16.21 6.92
C GLU A 90 20.70 -16.70 8.37
N ALA A 91 20.07 -17.84 8.64
CA ALA A 91 20.06 -18.49 9.95
C ALA A 91 21.42 -19.08 10.32
#